data_AF-A0A1Q9WBV5-F1
#
_entry.id   AF-A0A1Q9WBV5-F1
#
_cell.length_a   1.000
_cell.length_b   1.000
_cell.length_c   1.000
_cell.angle_alpha   90.00
_cell.angle_beta   90.00
_cell.angle_gamma   90.00
#
_symmetry.space_group_name_H-M   'P 1'
#
loop_
_entity.id
_entity.type
_entity.pdbx_description
1 polymer ?
#
loop_
_entity_poly.entity_id
_entity_poly.type
_entity_poly.pdbx_seq_one_letter_code
_entity_poly.pdbx_strand_id
1 'polypeptide(L)' 'MSIIDGGVEKTLTYDEAAAILAEPGYDAYGRLRLYGVIADGESAGQLTAIKSQQNLDRFSYTHICSVER' A
#
# COMPACT_ATOMS: atom_id res chain seq x y z
N MET A 1 10.51 12.10 5.21
CA MET A 1 11.31 11.06 4.53
C MET A 1 10.36 10.44 3.51
N SER A 2 10.42 10.90 2.26
CA SER A 2 9.56 10.35 1.22
C SER A 2 10.19 9.05 0.73
N ILE A 3 9.45 7.95 0.81
CA ILE A 3 9.92 6.61 0.46
C ILE A 3 9.94 6.45 -1.07
N ILE A 4 9.20 7.31 -1.80
CA ILE A 4 9.06 7.21 -3.26
C ILE A 4 9.31 8.57 -3.93
N ASP A 5 10.42 8.68 -4.66
CA ASP A 5 10.79 9.86 -5.44
C ASP A 5 9.75 10.14 -6.54
N GLY A 6 9.13 11.32 -6.49
CA GLY A 6 8.23 11.83 -7.53
C GLY A 6 6.74 11.50 -7.40
N GLY A 7 6.26 11.00 -6.27
CA GLY A 7 4.81 10.81 -6.02
C GLY A 7 4.34 11.46 -4.71
N VAL A 8 3.06 11.82 -4.64
CA VAL A 8 2.45 12.29 -3.39
C VAL A 8 2.19 11.07 -2.52
N GLU A 9 2.95 10.95 -1.44
CA GLU A 9 2.76 9.92 -0.43
C GLU A 9 1.74 10.37 0.60
N LYS A 10 0.71 9.54 0.80
CA LYS A 10 -0.29 9.74 1.82
C LYS A 10 -0.39 8.49 2.68
N THR A 11 -0.15 8.65 3.99
CA THR A 11 -0.36 7.57 4.94
C THR A 11 -1.86 7.24 4.99
N LEU A 12 -2.17 5.96 4.89
CA LEU A 12 -3.54 5.45 4.90
C LEU A 12 -3.69 4.43 6.02
N THR A 13 -4.91 4.33 6.52
CA THR A 13 -5.29 3.22 7.39
C THR A 13 -5.60 1.96 6.58
N TYR A 14 -5.67 0.81 7.26
CA TYR A 14 -6.07 -0.46 6.63
C TYR A 14 -7.43 -0.34 5.92
N ASP A 15 -8.39 0.33 6.56
CA ASP A 15 -9.74 0.53 6.02
C ASP A 15 -9.72 1.39 4.75
N GLU A 16 -8.97 2.50 4.75
CA GLU A 16 -8.82 3.34 3.57
C GLU A 16 -8.12 2.60 2.41
N ALA A 17 -7.08 1.82 2.71
CA ALA A 17 -6.42 1.02 1.70
C ALA A 17 -7.36 -0.06 1.13
N ALA A 18 -8.16 -0.71 1.98
CA ALA A 18 -9.15 -1.68 1.55
C ALA A 18 -10.24 -1.04 0.68
N ALA A 19 -10.70 0.17 1.03
CA ALA A 19 -11.67 0.94 0.25
C ALA A 19 -11.14 1.26 -1.15
N ILE A 20 -9.89 1.75 -1.26
CA ILE A 20 -9.23 2.04 -2.53
C ILE A 20 -9.09 0.76 -3.38
N LEU A 21 -8.68 -0.36 -2.78
CA LEU A 21 -8.57 -1.64 -3.47
C LEU A 21 -9.93 -2.18 -3.96
N ALA A 22 -11.01 -1.79 -3.30
CA ALA A 22 -12.38 -2.14 -3.67
C ALA A 22 -12.96 -1.18 -4.73
N GLU A 23 -12.32 -0.05 -5.03
CA GLU A 23 -12.80 0.87 -6.05
C GLU A 23 -12.73 0.26 -7.45
N PRO A 24 -13.84 0.29 -8.22
CA PRO A 24 -13.85 -0.21 -9.59
C PRO A 24 -13.01 0.72 -10.47
N GLY A 25 -11.78 0.30 -10.76
CA GLY A 25 -10.81 1.08 -11.54
C GLY A 25 -9.46 1.29 -10.84
N TYR A 26 -9.28 0.79 -9.61
CA TYR A 26 -7.95 0.74 -9.00
C TYR A 26 -7.02 -0.14 -9.85
N ASP A 27 -5.91 0.46 -10.28
CA ASP A 27 -4.85 -0.22 -11.01
C ASP A 27 -3.53 -0.06 -10.25
N ALA A 28 -2.98 -1.18 -9.76
CA ALA A 28 -1.75 -1.19 -8.99
C ALA A 28 -0.50 -0.75 -9.78
N TYR A 29 -0.62 -0.58 -11.10
CA TYR A 29 0.43 -0.02 -11.97
C TYR A 29 0.09 1.38 -12.49
N GLY A 30 -1.09 1.89 -12.17
CA GLY A 30 -1.63 3.17 -12.61
C GLY A 30 -1.06 4.35 -11.83
N ARG A 31 -1.83 5.44 -11.80
CA ARG A 31 -1.45 6.69 -11.11
C ARG A 31 -1.40 6.52 -9.60
N LEU A 32 -2.36 5.79 -9.03
CA LEU A 32 -2.46 5.52 -7.59
C LEU A 32 -1.93 4.13 -7.28
N ARG A 33 -0.90 4.02 -6.44
CA ARG A 33 -0.28 2.76 -6.04
C ARG A 33 -0.26 2.65 -4.52
N LEU A 34 -0.67 1.51 -3.99
CA LEU A 34 -0.60 1.24 -2.55
C LEU A 34 0.67 0.48 -2.20
N TYR A 35 1.29 0.88 -1.10
CA TYR A 35 2.47 0.24 -0.52
C TYR A 35 2.23 0.03 0.97
N GLY A 36 2.79 -1.05 1.50
CA GLY A 36 2.74 -1.37 2.91
C GLY A 36 4.09 -1.86 3.42
N VAL A 37 4.42 -1.49 4.65
CA VAL A 37 5.58 -2.01 5.38
C VAL A 37 5.12 -3.21 6.20
N ILE A 38 5.70 -4.37 5.91
CA ILE A 38 5.35 -5.62 6.61
C ILE A 38 5.73 -5.49 8.10
N ALA A 39 4.77 -5.83 8.97
CA ALA A 39 4.88 -5.70 10.41
C ALA A 39 5.68 -6.83 11.06
N ASP A 40 5.50 -8.06 10.55
CA ASP A 40 5.94 -9.28 11.20
C ASP A 40 6.34 -10.35 10.18
N GLY A 41 7.19 -11.28 10.61
CA GLY A 41 7.74 -12.36 9.79
C GLY A 41 9.12 -12.04 9.19
N GLU A 42 9.61 -12.92 8.31
CA GLU A 42 10.96 -12.80 7.72
C GLU A 42 11.18 -11.53 6.89
N SER A 43 10.09 -10.93 6.39
CA SER A 43 10.12 -9.69 5.61
C SER A 43 9.72 -8.46 6.40
N ALA A 44 9.68 -8.54 7.74
CA ALA A 44 9.35 -7.39 8.59
C ALA A 44 10.26 -6.19 8.28
N GLY A 45 9.65 -5.01 8.12
CA GLY A 45 10.34 -3.78 7.72
C GLY A 45 10.57 -3.61 6.21
N GLN A 46 10.24 -4.60 5.37
CA GLN A 46 10.27 -4.43 3.92
C GLN A 46 9.01 -3.71 3.42
N LEU A 47 9.21 -2.76 2.51
CA LEU A 47 8.14 -2.14 1.74
C LEU A 47 7.72 -3.09 0.62
N THR A 48 6.43 -3.42 0.55
CA THR A 48 5.84 -4.22 -0.53
C THR A 48 4.64 -3.50 -1.13
N ALA A 49 4.39 -3.73 -2.42
CA ALA A 49 3.27 -3.13 -3.13
C ALA A 49 1.99 -3.94 -2.89
N ILE A 50 0.93 -3.27 -2.44
CA ILE A 50 -0.38 -3.88 -2.18
C ILE A 50 -1.21 -3.79 -3.46
N LYS A 51 -1.29 -4.90 -4.19
CA LYS A 51 -1.96 -4.95 -5.50
C LYS A 51 -3.43 -5.36 -5.43
N SER A 52 -3.85 -5.96 -4.32
CA SER A 52 -5.19 -6.54 -4.16
C SER A 52 -5.51 -6.73 -2.68
N GLN A 53 -6.79 -6.87 -2.36
CA GLN A 53 -7.26 -7.11 -0.99
C GLN A 53 -6.68 -8.40 -0.38
N GLN A 54 -6.49 -9.46 -1.17
CA GLN A 54 -5.76 -10.66 -0.72
C GLN A 54 -4.33 -10.37 -0.26
N ASN A 55 -3.65 -9.40 -0.89
CA ASN A 55 -2.29 -9.03 -0.52
C ASN A 55 -2.28 -8.15 0.74
N LEU A 56 -3.33 -7.34 0.92
CA LEU A 56 -3.57 -6.57 2.12
C LEU A 56 -3.87 -7.48 3.33
N ASP A 57 -4.64 -8.55 3.13
CA ASP A 57 -5.03 -9.51 4.17
C ASP A 57 -3.95 -10.56 4.47
N ARG A 58 -3.16 -10.94 3.45
CA ARG A 58 -2.11 -11.97 3.58
C ARG A 58 -0.94 -11.54 4.48
N PHE A 59 -0.66 -10.24 4.56
CA PHE A 59 0.45 -9.71 5.36
C PHE A 59 -0.08 -8.73 6.40
N SER A 60 0.47 -8.79 7.60
CA SER A 60 0.25 -7.73 8.59
C SER A 60 1.11 -6.53 8.22
N TYR A 61 0.52 -5.34 8.11
CA TYR A 61 1.24 -4.12 7.77
C TYR A 61 1.29 -3.17 8.96
N THR A 62 2.48 -2.67 9.30
CA THR A 62 2.67 -1.65 10.35
C THR A 62 2.38 -0.26 9.81
N HIS A 63 2.59 -0.05 8.51
CA HIS A 63 2.38 1.23 7.86
C HIS A 63 1.86 0.98 6.45
N ILE A 64 0.81 1.69 6.04
CA ILE A 64 0.29 1.66 4.68
C ILE A 64 0.31 3.08 4.13
N CYS A 65 0.74 3.23 2.89
CA CYS A 65 0.74 4.50 2.18
C CYS A 65 0.26 4.33 0.75
N SER A 66 -0.47 5.31 0.25
CA SER A 66 -0.69 5.48 -1.19
C SER A 66 0.35 6.41 -1.76
N VAL A 67 0.75 6.13 -3.00
CA VAL A 67 1.63 6.97 -3.79
C VAL A 67 0.93 7.29 -5.09
N GLU A 68 0.70 8.59 -5.32
CA GLU A 68 0.09 9.12 -6.53
C GLU A 68 1.14 9.77 -7.41
N ARG A 69 1.26 9.31 -8.67
CA ARG A 69 2.13 9.89 -9.71
C ARG A 69 1.34 10.52 -10.86
#